data_AF-A0A919Q2Q1-F1
#
_entry.id   AF-A0A919Q2Q1-F1
#
_cell.length_a   1.000
_cell.length_b   1.000
_cell.length_c   1.000
_cell.angle_alpha   90.00
_cell.angle_beta   90.00
_cell.angle_gamma   90.00
#
_symmetry.space_group_name_H-M   'P 1'
#
loop_
_entity.id
_entity.type
_entity.pdbx_description
1 polymer ?
#
loop_
_entity_poly.entity_id
_entity_poly.type
_entity_poly.pdbx_seq_one_letter_code
_entity_poly.pdbx_strand_id
1 'polypeptide(L)'
;MGEETFEVQQAAADFATGRVELQLVDDPGAAAEILTQLPPAGAPVTVVRPIRLPHEVDAAVRRLAEQQGTTPSALIRRWVEAAIVDNTTPDPVTELRYLSAAVQRIAETLDSTRTRDAT
;
A
#
# COMPACT_ATOMS: atom_id res chain seq x y z
N MET A 1 25.88 -27.78 -10.26
CA MET A 1 24.88 -26.88 -9.65
C MET A 1 24.83 -27.16 -8.15
N GLY A 2 25.87 -26.75 -7.42
CA GLY A 2 26.04 -27.12 -6.01
C GLY A 2 27.26 -26.53 -5.29
N GLU A 3 28.06 -25.69 -5.96
CA GLU A 3 29.26 -25.09 -5.38
C GLU A 3 28.97 -23.71 -4.75
N GLU A 4 28.11 -22.87 -5.36
CA GLU A 4 27.77 -21.52 -4.83
C GLU A 4 27.08 -21.54 -3.46
N THR A 5 26.24 -22.54 -3.17
CA THR A 5 25.51 -22.60 -1.90
C THR A 5 26.41 -22.89 -0.71
N PHE A 6 27.54 -23.56 -0.93
CA PHE A 6 28.52 -23.89 0.11
C PHE A 6 29.35 -22.66 0.50
N GLU A 7 29.70 -21.81 -0.46
CA GLU A 7 30.43 -20.55 -0.19
C GLU A 7 29.62 -19.57 0.65
N VAL A 8 28.32 -19.43 0.38
CA VAL A 8 27.45 -18.49 1.13
C VAL A 8 27.26 -18.94 2.58
N GLN A 9 27.12 -20.25 2.83
CA GLN A 9 26.98 -20.78 4.19
C GLN A 9 28.28 -20.68 5.00
N GLN A 10 29.42 -20.91 4.34
CA GLN A 10 30.73 -20.77 4.97
C GLN A 10 31.02 -19.31 5.32
N ALA A 11 30.72 -18.37 4.41
CA ALA A 11 30.86 -16.93 4.65
C ALA A 11 30.00 -16.44 5.83
N ALA A 12 28.77 -16.93 5.96
CA ALA A 12 27.90 -16.61 7.09
C ALA A 12 28.44 -17.14 8.43
N ALA A 13 29.02 -18.35 8.43
CA ALA A 13 29.64 -18.95 9.62
C ALA A 13 30.92 -18.21 10.04
N ASP A 14 31.73 -17.78 9.07
CA ASP A 14 32.95 -17.01 9.34
C ASP A 14 32.61 -15.60 9.86
N PHE A 15 31.53 -14.97 9.38
CA PHE A 15 31.01 -13.72 9.95
C PHE A 15 30.52 -13.90 11.39
N ALA A 16 29.73 -14.95 11.66
CA ALA A 16 29.20 -15.24 13.00
C ALA A 16 30.28 -15.57 14.03
N THR A 17 31.43 -16.11 13.59
CA THR A 17 32.56 -16.48 14.44
C THR A 17 33.65 -15.40 14.51
N GLY A 18 33.44 -14.25 13.86
CA GLY A 18 34.38 -13.13 13.87
C GLY A 18 35.68 -13.39 13.11
N ARG A 19 35.68 -14.34 12.16
CA ARG A 19 36.80 -14.64 11.27
C ARG A 19 36.79 -13.82 9.98
N VAL A 20 35.92 -12.81 9.89
CA VAL A 20 35.90 -11.85 8.79
C VAL A 20 36.81 -10.68 9.16
N GLU A 21 37.94 -10.58 8.46
CA GLU A 21 38.72 -9.35 8.45
C GLU A 21 37.99 -8.32 7.59
N LEU A 22 37.44 -7.29 8.23
CA LEU A 22 36.90 -6.13 7.52
C LEU A 22 38.06 -5.35 6.92
N GLN A 23 38.36 -5.61 5.64
CA GLN A 23 39.20 -4.72 4.86
C GLN A 23 38.41 -3.42 4.63
N LEU A 24 38.74 -2.41 5.42
CA LEU A 24 38.34 -1.04 5.15
C LEU A 24 39.04 -0.64 3.84
N VAL A 25 38.26 -0.61 2.76
CA VAL A 25 38.74 -0.17 1.46
C VAL A 25 38.88 1.36 1.53
N ASP A 26 40.09 1.86 1.77
CA ASP A 26 40.47 3.29 1.72
C ASP A 26 40.60 3.82 0.27
N ASP A 27 39.90 3.20 -0.68
CA ASP A 27 39.81 3.70 -2.06
C ASP A 27 38.59 4.63 -2.19
N PRO A 28 38.79 5.95 -2.39
CA PRO A 28 37.69 6.88 -2.57
C PRO A 28 36.82 6.55 -3.80
N GLY A 29 37.35 5.85 -4.80
CA GLY A 29 36.58 5.37 -5.96
C GLY A 29 35.58 4.28 -5.58
N ALA A 30 36.01 3.28 -4.82
CA ALA A 30 35.16 2.22 -4.31
C ALA A 30 34.09 2.72 -3.32
N ALA A 31 34.45 3.69 -2.46
CA ALA A 31 33.50 4.31 -1.54
C ALA A 31 32.37 5.04 -2.27
N ALA A 32 32.67 5.74 -3.37
CA ALA A 32 31.67 6.43 -4.19
C ALA A 32 30.68 5.45 -4.85
N GLU A 33 31.16 4.29 -5.29
CA GLU A 33 30.33 3.24 -5.90
C GLU A 33 29.44 2.51 -4.88
N ILE A 34 29.89 2.36 -3.64
CA ILE A 34 29.06 1.83 -2.55
C ILE A 34 27.95 2.82 -2.19
N LEU A 35 28.27 4.12 -2.12
CA LEU A 35 27.31 5.16 -1.78
C LEU A 35 26.18 5.31 -2.82
N THR A 36 26.43 5.00 -4.10
CA THR A 36 25.38 5.03 -5.14
C THR A 36 24.43 3.82 -5.07
N GLN A 37 24.85 2.72 -4.45
CA GLN A 37 23.99 1.55 -4.22
C GLN A 37 23.10 1.70 -2.97
N LEU A 38 23.41 2.64 -2.09
CA LEU A 38 22.58 2.92 -0.94
C LEU A 38 21.29 3.65 -1.37
N PRO A 39 20.15 3.30 -0.76
CA PRO A 39 18.93 4.09 -0.95
C PRO A 39 19.19 5.56 -0.56
N PRO A 40 18.62 6.52 -1.28
CA PRO A 40 18.78 7.94 -0.93
C PRO A 40 18.30 8.19 0.49
N ALA A 41 18.98 9.09 1.20
CA ALA A 41 18.62 9.48 2.55
C ALA A 41 17.16 9.97 2.61
N GLY A 42 16.35 9.34 3.46
CA GLY A 42 14.91 9.65 3.58
C GLY A 42 14.00 8.85 2.63
N ALA A 43 14.53 7.87 1.88
CA ALA A 43 13.69 6.93 1.17
C ALA A 43 12.72 6.23 2.14
N PRO A 44 11.41 6.15 1.83
CA PRO A 44 10.45 5.54 2.73
C PRO A 44 10.77 4.05 2.91
N VAL A 45 10.78 3.61 4.17
CA VAL A 45 10.90 2.19 4.51
C VAL A 45 9.65 1.47 4.01
N THR A 46 9.82 0.58 3.04
CA THR A 46 8.72 -0.21 2.49
C THR A 46 8.80 -1.65 2.98
N VAL A 47 7.64 -2.25 3.24
CA VAL A 47 7.52 -3.66 3.65
C VAL A 47 6.82 -4.43 2.54
N VAL A 48 7.39 -5.56 2.14
CA VAL A 48 6.77 -6.45 1.17
C VAL A 48 5.71 -7.32 1.88
N ARG A 49 4.48 -7.29 1.37
CA ARG A 49 3.38 -8.14 1.84
C ARG A 49 2.77 -8.87 0.65
N PRO A 50 2.81 -10.22 0.61
CA PRO A 50 2.15 -10.96 -0.45
C PRO A 50 0.62 -10.88 -0.25
N ILE A 51 -0.10 -10.49 -1.29
CA ILE A 51 -1.56 -10.47 -1.32
C ILE A 51 -2.06 -11.42 -2.40
N ARG A 52 -3.21 -12.06 -2.15
CA ARG A 52 -3.89 -12.88 -3.16
C ARG A 52 -4.99 -12.05 -3.80
N LEU A 53 -4.97 -11.98 -5.13
CA LEU A 53 -5.98 -11.30 -5.93
C LEU A 53 -6.64 -12.32 -6.88
N PRO A 54 -7.93 -12.14 -7.21
CA PRO A 54 -8.51 -12.83 -8.35
C PRO A 54 -7.69 -12.55 -9.62
N HIS A 55 -7.60 -13.54 -10.51
CA HIS A 55 -6.77 -13.46 -11.71
C HIS A 55 -7.18 -12.29 -12.61
N GLU A 56 -8.48 -12.06 -12.74
CA GLU A 56 -9.07 -11.00 -13.56
C GLU A 56 -8.70 -9.61 -13.02
N VAL A 57 -8.60 -9.50 -11.69
CA VAL A 57 -8.19 -8.26 -11.03
C VAL A 57 -6.71 -8.00 -11.30
N ASP A 58 -5.82 -8.99 -11.11
CA ASP A 58 -4.39 -8.84 -11.42
C ASP A 58 -4.16 -8.39 -12.88
N ALA A 59 -4.84 -9.04 -13.82
CA ALA A 59 -4.76 -8.69 -15.24
C ALA A 59 -5.27 -7.26 -15.53
N ALA A 60 -6.33 -6.82 -14.83
CA ALA A 60 -6.83 -5.46 -14.96
C ALA A 60 -5.82 -4.42 -14.41
N VAL A 61 -5.22 -4.70 -13.24
CA VAL A 61 -4.21 -3.82 -12.64
C VAL A 61 -3.00 -3.67 -13.55
N ARG A 62 -2.50 -4.77 -14.12
CA ARG A 62 -1.35 -4.74 -15.04
C ARG A 62 -1.60 -3.87 -16.26
N ARG A 63 -2.71 -4.08 -16.96
CA ARG A 63 -3.08 -3.27 -18.13
C ARG A 63 -3.20 -1.79 -17.79
N LEU A 64 -3.80 -1.47 -16.66
CA LEU A 64 -3.98 -0.08 -16.24
C LEU A 64 -2.65 0.58 -15.86
N ALA A 65 -1.75 -0.17 -15.21
CA ALA A 65 -0.41 0.32 -14.90
C ALA A 65 0.40 0.61 -16.18
N GLU A 66 0.33 -0.28 -17.17
CA GLU A 66 0.96 -0.10 -18.48
C GLU A 66 0.44 1.16 -19.20
N GLN A 67 -0.89 1.35 -19.23
CA GLN A 67 -1.52 2.53 -19.82
C GLN A 67 -1.08 3.84 -19.14
N GLN A 68 -0.76 3.79 -17.85
CA GLN A 68 -0.30 4.93 -17.06
C GLN A 68 1.22 5.08 -17.00
N GLY A 69 1.98 4.20 -17.68
CA GLY A 69 3.44 4.22 -17.65
C GLY A 69 4.02 4.01 -16.23
N THR A 70 3.32 3.25 -15.39
CA THR A 70 3.70 2.98 -13.99
C THR A 70 3.79 1.49 -13.71
N THR A 71 4.22 1.12 -12.51
CA THR A 71 4.26 -0.29 -12.08
C THR A 71 2.97 -0.69 -11.37
N PRO A 72 2.55 -1.97 -11.46
CA PRO A 72 1.39 -2.48 -10.72
C PRO A 72 1.48 -2.18 -9.21
N SER A 73 2.67 -2.32 -8.61
CA SER A 73 2.89 -2.03 -7.19
C SER A 73 2.71 -0.55 -6.84
N ALA A 74 3.16 0.37 -7.71
CA ALA A 74 2.95 1.80 -7.51
C ALA A 74 1.47 2.16 -7.61
N LEU A 75 0.75 1.56 -8.57
CA LEU A 75 -0.68 1.75 -8.75
C LEU A 75 -1.47 1.23 -7.54
N ILE A 76 -1.20 0.01 -7.09
CA ILE A 76 -1.84 -0.59 -5.90
C ILE A 76 -1.57 0.26 -4.67
N ARG A 77 -0.32 0.70 -4.46
CA ARG A 77 0.03 1.54 -3.31
C ARG A 77 -0.79 2.84 -3.28
N ARG A 78 -0.89 3.53 -4.42
CA ARG A 78 -1.69 4.75 -4.54
C ARG A 78 -3.17 4.52 -4.21
N TRP A 79 -3.74 3.41 -4.66
CA TRP A 79 -5.14 3.07 -4.34
C TRP A 79 -5.35 2.75 -2.87
N VAL A 80 -4.41 2.04 -2.25
CA VAL A 80 -4.46 1.75 -0.81
C VAL A 80 -4.36 3.06 -0.01
N GLU A 81 -3.44 3.95 -0.37
CA GLU A 81 -3.32 5.28 0.26
C GLU A 81 -4.61 6.08 0.13
N ALA A 82 -5.21 6.15 -1.06
CA ALA A 82 -6.48 6.82 -1.30
C ALA A 82 -7.62 6.21 -0.47
N ALA A 83 -7.74 4.88 -0.47
CA ALA A 83 -8.78 4.18 0.27
C ALA A 83 -8.66 4.36 1.80
N ILE A 84 -7.43 4.46 2.33
CA ILE A 84 -7.22 4.73 3.76
C ILE A 84 -7.67 6.16 4.10
N VAL A 85 -7.34 7.14 3.26
CA VAL A 85 -7.77 8.53 3.45
C VAL A 85 -9.29 8.64 3.38
N ASP A 86 -9.91 7.97 2.39
CA ASP A 86 -11.36 8.00 2.16
C ASP A 86 -12.16 7.24 3.23
N ASN A 87 -11.59 6.24 3.91
CA ASN A 87 -12.26 5.54 5.03
C ASN A 87 -12.48 6.41 6.28
N THR A 88 -11.96 7.65 6.28
CA THR A 88 -12.30 8.67 7.29
C THR A 88 -13.57 9.44 6.94
N THR A 89 -14.07 9.28 5.71
CA THR A 89 -15.24 9.97 5.17
C THR A 89 -16.44 9.00 5.18
N PRO A 90 -17.61 9.42 5.70
CA PRO A 90 -18.80 8.56 5.71
C PRO A 90 -19.15 8.06 4.30
N ASP A 91 -19.54 6.79 4.18
CA ASP A 91 -19.97 6.21 2.91
C ASP A 91 -21.14 7.05 2.31
N PRO A 92 -20.96 7.66 1.13
CA PRO A 92 -21.96 8.56 0.54
C PRO A 92 -23.29 7.86 0.27
N VAL A 93 -23.28 6.55 0.00
CA VAL A 93 -24.51 5.78 -0.22
C VAL A 93 -25.27 5.60 1.09
N THR A 94 -24.55 5.32 2.16
CA THR A 94 -25.11 5.21 3.51
C THR A 94 -25.67 6.56 3.98
N GLU A 95 -24.96 7.66 3.78
CA GLU A 95 -25.43 9.02 4.12
C GLU A 95 -26.70 9.41 3.38
N LEU A 96 -26.77 9.12 2.07
CA LEU A 96 -27.95 9.42 1.27
C LEU A 96 -29.18 8.65 1.76
N ARG A 97 -29.01 7.38 2.17
CA ARG A 97 -30.09 6.57 2.74
C ARG A 97 -30.56 7.11 4.09
N TYR A 98 -29.64 7.56 4.93
CA TYR A 98 -29.99 8.20 6.21
C TYR A 98 -30.80 9.48 5.98
N LEU A 99 -30.37 10.32 5.03
CA LEU A 99 -31.08 11.54 4.68
C LEU A 99 -32.48 11.25 4.13
N SER A 100 -32.63 10.30 3.20
CA SER A 100 -33.95 9.96 2.65
C SER A 100 -34.91 9.44 3.73
N ALA A 101 -34.41 8.61 4.65
CA ALA A 101 -35.19 8.08 5.76
C ALA A 101 -35.56 9.16 6.79
N ALA A 102 -34.72 10.18 6.97
CA ALA A 102 -35.05 11.34 7.80
C ALA A 102 -36.14 12.20 7.16
N VAL A 103 -36.03 12.47 5.85
CA VAL A 103 -37.03 13.24 5.08
C VAL A 103 -38.39 12.56 5.08
N GLN A 104 -38.45 11.24 4.89
CA GLN A 104 -39.71 10.49 4.94
C GLN A 104 -40.40 10.58 6.30
N ARG A 105 -39.65 10.41 7.39
CA ARG A 105 -40.21 10.57 8.74
C ARG A 105 -40.76 11.97 8.99
N ILE A 106 -40.06 13.01 8.51
CA ILE A 106 -40.55 14.39 8.62
C ILE A 106 -41.85 14.57 7.83
N ALA A 107 -41.91 14.06 6.60
CA ALA A 107 -43.11 14.14 5.77
C ALA A 107 -44.32 13.44 6.45
N GLU A 108 -44.11 12.26 7.02
CA GLU A 108 -45.15 11.52 7.76
C GLU A 108 -45.62 12.26 9.02
N THR A 109 -44.70 12.91 9.75
CA THR A 109 -45.07 13.73 10.92
C THR A 109 -45.88 14.98 10.54
N LEU A 110 -45.58 15.60 9.39
CA LEU A 110 -46.33 16.76 8.91
C LEU A 110 -47.72 16.38 8.44
N ASP A 111 -47.86 15.24 7.75
CA ASP A 111 -49.15 14.76 7.23
C ASP A 111 -50.10 14.32 8.35
N SER A 112 -49.55 13.62 9.36
CA SER A 112 -50.29 13.25 10.57
C SER A 112 -50.73 14.46 11.41
N THR A 113 -49.95 15.54 11.44
CA THR A 113 -50.32 16.78 12.14
C THR A 113 -51.46 17.52 11.40
N ARG A 114 -51.38 17.61 10.07
CA ARG A 114 -52.40 18.24 9.24
C ARG A 114 -53.76 17.55 9.31
N THR A 115 -53.77 16.22 9.38
CA THR A 115 -55.01 15.43 9.49
C THR A 115 -55.69 15.64 10.85
N ARG A 116 -54.93 16.01 11.89
CA ARG A 116 -55.43 16.26 13.24
C ARG A 116 -56.08 17.63 13.41
N ASP A 117 -55.61 18.65 12.69
CA ASP A 117 -56.20 20.00 12.70
C ASP A 117 -57.47 20.14 11.83
N ALA A 118 -57.79 19.13 11.02
CA ALA A 118 -58.96 19.14 10.12
C ALA A 118 -60.22 18.46 10.72
N THR A 119 -60.17 18.02 11.99
CA THR A 119 -61.28 17.39 12.72
C THR A 119 -61.69 18.26 13.91
#